data_AF-A0A438MI46-F1
#
_entry.id   AF-A0A438MI46-F1
#
_cell.length_a   1.000
_cell.length_b   1.000
_cell.length_c   1.000
_cell.angle_alpha   90.00
_cell.angle_beta   90.00
_cell.angle_gamma   90.00
#
_symmetry.space_group_name_H-M   'P 1'
#
loop_
_entity.id
_entity.type
_entity.pdbx_description
1 polymer ?
#
loop_
_entity_poly.entity_id
_entity_poly.type
_entity_poly.pdbx_seq_one_letter_code
_entity_poly.pdbx_strand_id
1 'polypeptide(L)'
;MRARPLLLVPEWARRWLVPAAAGIAVAAVMALLVPAVLPAVAAGLVAAGVATALQMADPDESRLPLANEELHRLIAEVAAELGLRRPGRVCAWARPDSLAVRVTPWRDELRLGLPFLTEMRRDELRAVVAYELTLLALRRSLLTDALHTWWMTDLPRGRPVPPEVEDVLIGMFRSADAAAARVAGVPASTSALLRGALISNSFTWFAVRYGGPAAELHGFPTDLYAGWRWKGRHDGLLTAFARSVAEDDRPGSTPMRIAALTGETPTDVAAKIAADGIGTRAGSAGSAVLPEGLPEEDERRLARAFMRELLARPAARGVPLREVPDRLWDGVLEQERTDVLAVVAALLGREDATSEDVVDVARAGRADELAWDHRAWLCPHRDPAVCALFPVLHRELRESGHAYANPLARRVLIAPDGARVDVAALAAEVATGT
;
A
#
# COMPACT_ATOMS: atom_id res chain seq x y z
N MET A 1 47.28 -12.19 -14.28
CA MET A 1 46.12 -12.57 -15.11
C MET A 1 45.12 -11.41 -15.10
N ARG A 2 44.95 -10.70 -16.22
CA ARG A 2 43.98 -9.59 -16.34
C ARG A 2 42.60 -10.20 -16.58
N ALA A 3 41.74 -10.20 -15.56
CA ALA A 3 40.37 -10.65 -15.68
C ALA A 3 39.60 -9.71 -16.62
N ARG A 4 38.93 -10.27 -17.62
CA ARG A 4 38.10 -9.53 -18.59
C ARG A 4 36.83 -9.03 -17.86
N PRO A 5 36.56 -7.72 -17.80
CA PRO A 5 35.42 -7.15 -17.07
C PRO A 5 34.03 -7.47 -17.68
N LEU A 6 33.98 -8.17 -18.81
CA LEU A 6 32.73 -8.53 -19.50
C LEU A 6 32.07 -9.84 -19.00
N LEU A 7 32.72 -10.55 -18.07
CA LEU A 7 32.16 -11.79 -17.47
C LEU A 7 31.20 -11.56 -16.30
N LEU A 8 31.06 -10.31 -15.82
CA LEU A 8 30.14 -9.96 -14.71
C LEU A 8 28.76 -9.48 -15.18
N VAL A 9 28.52 -9.46 -16.49
CA VAL A 9 27.23 -9.04 -17.07
C VAL A 9 26.42 -10.30 -17.44
N PRO A 10 25.26 -10.54 -16.79
CA PRO A 10 24.38 -11.68 -17.09
C PRO A 10 23.97 -11.71 -18.57
N GLU A 11 23.78 -12.91 -19.13
CA GLU A 11 23.45 -13.06 -20.56
C GLU A 11 22.16 -12.33 -20.98
N TRP A 12 21.17 -12.26 -20.09
CA TRP A 12 19.94 -11.51 -20.35
C TRP A 12 20.22 -10.01 -20.49
N ALA A 13 21.13 -9.45 -19.68
CA ALA A 13 21.52 -8.04 -19.77
C ALA A 13 22.33 -7.76 -21.04
N ARG A 14 23.10 -8.73 -21.57
CA ARG A 14 23.78 -8.59 -22.87
C ARG A 14 22.80 -8.49 -24.03
N ARG A 15 21.64 -9.18 -23.98
CA ARG A 15 20.61 -9.07 -25.03
C ARG A 15 19.98 -7.68 -25.12
N TRP A 16 19.99 -6.88 -24.05
CA TRP A 16 19.49 -5.50 -24.05
C TRP A 16 20.60 -4.45 -24.21
N LEU A 17 21.78 -4.70 -23.64
CA LEU A 17 22.93 -3.79 -23.72
C LEU A 17 23.56 -3.75 -25.11
N VAL A 18 23.55 -4.86 -25.86
CA VAL A 18 24.07 -4.89 -27.25
C VAL A 18 23.24 -4.02 -28.20
N PRO A 19 21.90 -4.10 -28.25
CA PRO A 19 21.10 -3.21 -29.08
C PRO A 19 21.08 -1.77 -28.56
N ALA A 20 21.16 -1.53 -27.24
CA ALA A 20 21.30 -0.18 -26.69
C ALA A 20 22.66 0.46 -27.04
N ALA A 21 23.76 -0.28 -26.91
CA ALA A 21 25.09 0.17 -27.30
C ALA A 21 25.23 0.33 -28.83
N ALA A 22 24.61 -0.56 -29.61
CA ALA A 22 24.53 -0.42 -31.07
C ALA A 22 23.67 0.80 -31.45
N GLY A 23 22.56 1.06 -30.77
CA GLY A 23 21.72 2.24 -30.98
C GLY A 23 22.45 3.54 -30.64
N ILE A 24 23.20 3.58 -29.53
CA ILE A 24 24.04 4.73 -29.15
C ILE A 24 25.19 4.92 -30.14
N ALA A 25 25.84 3.84 -30.59
CA ALA A 25 26.91 3.91 -31.58
C ALA A 25 26.40 4.38 -32.96
N VAL A 26 25.24 3.89 -33.41
CA VAL A 26 24.59 4.34 -34.66
C VAL A 26 24.17 5.80 -34.53
N ALA A 27 23.59 6.22 -33.40
CA ALA A 27 23.22 7.62 -33.16
C ALA A 27 24.45 8.54 -33.13
N ALA A 28 25.56 8.11 -32.52
CA ALA A 28 26.81 8.85 -32.49
C ALA A 28 27.48 8.94 -33.88
N VAL A 29 27.46 7.85 -34.66
CA VAL A 29 27.97 7.80 -36.04
C VAL A 29 27.11 8.66 -36.97
N MET A 30 25.77 8.62 -36.84
CA MET A 30 24.86 9.46 -37.61
C MET A 30 24.99 10.95 -37.25
N ALA A 31 25.23 11.27 -35.97
CA ALA A 31 25.51 12.64 -35.53
C ALA A 31 26.85 13.16 -36.07
N LEU A 32 27.88 12.31 -36.21
CA LEU A 32 29.18 12.66 -36.79
C LEU A 32 29.14 12.80 -38.32
N LEU A 33 28.33 12.01 -39.02
CA LEU A 33 28.32 11.95 -40.49
C LEU A 33 27.33 12.91 -41.15
N VAL A 34 26.34 13.44 -40.42
CA VAL A 34 25.33 14.35 -40.97
C VAL A 34 25.28 15.62 -40.13
N PRO A 35 25.89 16.73 -40.59
CA PRO A 35 25.91 18.01 -39.86
C PRO A 35 24.50 18.55 -39.55
N ALA A 36 23.49 18.16 -40.33
CA ALA A 36 22.09 18.50 -40.13
C ALA A 36 21.37 17.66 -39.05
N VAL A 37 21.97 16.54 -38.60
CA VAL A 37 21.42 15.70 -37.51
C VAL A 37 21.88 16.18 -36.14
N LEU A 38 23.02 16.87 -36.06
CA LEU A 38 23.55 17.45 -34.81
C LEU A 38 22.56 18.44 -34.14
N PRO A 39 21.89 19.35 -34.88
CA PRO A 39 20.83 20.19 -34.33
C PRO A 39 19.61 19.39 -33.85
N ALA A 40 19.23 18.31 -34.53
CA ALA A 40 18.10 17.48 -34.14
C ALA A 40 18.39 16.64 -32.89
N VAL A 41 19.60 16.09 -32.77
CA VAL A 41 20.08 15.38 -31.57
C VAL A 41 20.25 16.35 -30.40
N ALA A 42 20.82 17.53 -30.63
CA ALA A 42 20.92 18.57 -29.61
C ALA A 42 19.54 19.07 -29.16
N ALA A 43 18.61 19.31 -30.10
CA ALA A 43 17.24 19.67 -29.79
C ALA A 43 16.51 18.55 -29.05
N GLY A 44 16.73 17.28 -29.40
CA GLY A 44 16.20 16.13 -28.70
C GLY A 44 16.73 16.00 -27.27
N LEU A 45 18.03 16.22 -27.05
CA LEU A 45 18.65 16.24 -25.72
C LEU A 45 18.19 17.45 -24.89
N VAL A 46 18.02 18.62 -25.50
CA VAL A 46 17.47 19.81 -24.85
C VAL A 46 16.00 19.60 -24.52
N ALA A 47 15.20 19.05 -25.43
CA ALA A 47 13.79 18.74 -25.19
C ALA A 47 13.63 17.66 -24.11
N ALA A 48 14.45 16.60 -24.12
CA ALA A 48 14.50 15.60 -23.07
C ALA A 48 14.96 16.21 -21.73
N GLY A 49 15.96 17.08 -21.75
CA GLY A 49 16.45 17.82 -20.59
C GLY A 49 15.39 18.77 -20.01
N VAL A 50 14.65 19.49 -20.88
CA VAL A 50 13.55 20.37 -20.51
C VAL A 50 12.35 19.58 -20.02
N ALA A 51 11.98 18.47 -20.66
CA ALA A 51 10.91 17.58 -20.19
C ALA A 51 11.25 16.95 -18.83
N THR A 52 12.49 16.51 -18.64
CA THR A 52 12.99 16.03 -17.34
C THR A 52 12.98 17.16 -16.31
N ALA A 53 13.44 18.36 -16.68
CA ALA A 53 13.44 19.51 -15.78
C ALA A 53 12.01 19.96 -15.42
N LEU A 54 11.05 19.89 -16.35
CA LEU A 54 9.64 20.19 -16.12
C LEU A 54 8.97 19.12 -15.25
N GLN A 55 9.25 17.82 -15.48
CA GLN A 55 8.82 16.75 -14.58
C GLN A 55 9.44 16.86 -13.18
N MET A 56 10.65 17.40 -13.08
CA MET A 56 11.30 17.68 -11.79
C MET A 56 10.83 18.99 -11.13
N ALA A 57 10.34 19.94 -11.93
CA ALA A 57 9.87 21.26 -11.49
C ALA A 57 8.39 21.26 -11.12
N ASP A 58 7.61 20.28 -11.59
CA ASP A 58 6.23 20.11 -11.14
C ASP A 58 6.25 19.87 -9.62
N PRO A 59 5.67 20.75 -8.80
CA PRO A 59 5.57 20.54 -7.37
C PRO A 59 4.69 19.32 -7.15
N ASP A 60 5.33 18.16 -7.03
CA ASP A 60 4.69 16.89 -6.77
C ASP A 60 3.80 17.01 -5.52
N GLU A 61 2.51 17.23 -5.78
CA GLU A 61 1.50 17.53 -4.76
C GLU A 61 1.33 16.37 -3.79
N SER A 62 1.82 15.17 -4.14
CA SER A 62 1.79 13.98 -3.30
C SER A 62 2.70 14.06 -2.09
N ARG A 63 3.54 15.09 -1.97
CA ARG A 63 4.47 15.25 -0.84
C ARG A 63 4.55 16.69 -0.32
N LEU A 64 4.81 16.78 0.98
CA LEU A 64 4.95 18.03 1.74
C LEU A 64 6.28 18.03 2.50
N PRO A 65 7.12 19.07 2.42
CA PRO A 65 8.25 19.18 3.33
C PRO A 65 7.78 19.15 4.78
N LEU A 66 8.44 18.35 5.63
CA LEU A 66 8.14 18.29 7.06
C LEU A 66 9.19 19.07 7.85
N ALA A 67 8.76 20.11 8.56
CA ALA A 67 9.62 20.88 9.46
C ALA A 67 9.47 20.41 10.93
N ASN A 68 9.51 19.09 11.16
CA ASN A 68 9.42 18.51 12.50
C ASN A 68 10.83 18.24 13.04
N GLU A 69 11.27 19.00 14.05
CA GLU A 69 12.62 18.92 14.61
C GLU A 69 12.94 17.55 15.22
N GLU A 70 11.96 16.95 15.91
CA GLU A 70 12.13 15.64 16.56
C GLU A 70 12.37 14.54 15.53
N LEU A 71 11.58 14.52 14.45
CA LEU A 71 11.74 13.60 13.34
C LEU A 71 13.09 13.80 12.65
N HIS A 72 13.50 15.05 12.40
CA HIS A 72 14.81 15.33 11.82
C HIS A 72 15.97 14.89 12.71
N ARG A 73 15.83 15.01 14.03
CA ARG A 73 16.82 14.51 15.01
C ARG A 73 16.89 12.99 14.96
N LEU A 74 15.76 12.30 14.98
CA LEU A 74 15.69 10.84 14.84
C LEU A 74 16.38 10.37 13.54
N ILE A 75 16.11 11.01 12.41
CA ILE A 75 16.72 10.66 11.13
C ILE A 75 18.23 10.90 11.15
N ALA A 76 18.70 11.98 11.79
CA ALA A 76 20.12 12.28 11.93
C ALA A 76 20.84 11.23 12.80
N GLU A 77 20.23 10.83 13.92
CA GLU A 77 20.76 9.77 14.80
C GLU A 77 20.87 8.44 14.06
N VAL A 78 19.81 8.03 13.35
CA VAL A 78 19.81 6.78 12.56
C VAL A 78 20.87 6.81 11.47
N ALA A 79 20.97 7.93 10.72
CA ALA A 79 21.97 8.07 9.68
C ALA A 79 23.40 7.98 10.24
N ALA A 80 23.65 8.64 11.38
CA ALA A 80 24.94 8.59 12.06
C ALA A 80 25.30 7.17 12.53
N GLU A 81 24.36 6.47 13.15
CA GLU A 81 24.56 5.08 13.63
C GLU A 81 24.83 4.09 12.48
N LEU A 82 24.20 4.31 11.32
CA LEU A 82 24.43 3.52 10.12
C LEU A 82 25.70 3.92 9.35
N GLY A 83 26.36 5.03 9.70
CA GLY A 83 27.46 5.59 8.91
C GLY A 83 27.02 6.06 7.52
N LEU A 84 25.75 6.46 7.37
CA LEU A 84 25.14 6.90 6.12
C LEU A 84 24.93 8.41 6.09
N ARG A 85 24.80 8.96 4.88
CA ARG A 85 24.48 10.38 4.69
C ARG A 85 23.02 10.62 5.05
N ARG A 86 22.75 11.67 5.83
CA ARG A 86 21.39 12.15 6.08
C ARG A 86 20.73 12.60 4.76
N PRO A 87 19.45 12.27 4.52
CA PRO A 87 18.68 12.83 3.40
C PRO A 87 18.67 14.35 3.41
N GLY A 88 18.82 14.97 2.23
CA GLY A 88 18.78 16.42 2.08
C GLY A 88 17.39 17.01 2.29
N ARG A 89 16.34 16.19 2.13
CA ARG A 89 14.95 16.58 2.39
C ARG A 89 14.17 15.42 3.03
N VAL A 90 13.24 15.78 3.91
CA VAL A 90 12.29 14.87 4.54
C VAL A 90 10.89 15.37 4.22
N CYS A 91 10.04 14.48 3.74
CA CYS A 91 8.68 14.83 3.32
C CYS A 91 7.64 13.91 3.96
N ALA A 92 6.48 14.47 4.30
CA ALA A 92 5.25 13.70 4.42
C ALA A 92 4.81 13.32 3.01
N TRP A 93 4.31 12.10 2.85
CA TRP A 93 3.93 11.55 1.55
C TRP A 93 2.50 11.03 1.60
N ALA A 94 1.79 11.15 0.49
CA ALA A 94 0.38 10.83 0.41
C ALA A 94 0.10 9.31 0.48
N ARG A 95 1.09 8.48 0.15
CA ARG A 95 0.95 7.02 0.15
C ARG A 95 1.13 6.42 1.55
N PRO A 96 0.53 5.26 1.84
CA PRO A 96 0.68 4.56 3.12
C PRO A 96 1.96 3.70 3.14
N ASP A 97 3.10 4.30 2.80
CA ASP A 97 4.39 3.60 2.66
C ASP A 97 5.55 4.56 2.96
N SER A 98 6.77 4.04 3.05
CA SER A 98 8.00 4.80 3.14
C SER A 98 8.84 4.64 1.89
N LEU A 99 9.64 5.66 1.56
CA LEU A 99 10.54 5.59 0.42
C LEU A 99 11.69 6.58 0.55
N ALA A 100 12.92 6.06 0.58
CA ALA A 100 14.11 6.87 0.30
C ALA A 100 14.46 6.82 -1.19
N VAL A 101 14.65 7.99 -1.80
CA VAL A 101 14.97 8.15 -3.23
C VAL A 101 16.09 9.15 -3.46
N ARG A 102 16.88 8.88 -4.50
CA ARG A 102 17.83 9.85 -5.05
C ARG A 102 17.13 10.68 -6.12
N VAL A 103 16.80 11.93 -5.80
CA VAL A 103 16.12 12.86 -6.72
C VAL A 103 17.11 13.40 -7.76
N THR A 104 18.34 13.70 -7.32
CA THR A 104 19.46 14.05 -8.18
C THR A 104 20.74 13.38 -7.63
N PRO A 105 21.86 13.33 -8.36
CA PRO A 105 23.07 12.66 -7.87
C PRO A 105 23.62 13.20 -6.53
N TRP A 106 23.19 14.38 -6.11
CA TRP A 106 23.61 15.07 -4.88
C TRP A 106 22.47 15.27 -3.86
N ARG A 107 21.23 14.93 -4.23
CA ARG A 107 20.04 15.18 -3.41
C ARG A 107 19.25 13.90 -3.20
N ASP A 108 19.33 13.41 -1.98
CA ASP A 108 18.48 12.33 -1.48
C ASP A 108 17.28 12.92 -0.73
N GLU A 109 16.14 12.26 -0.85
CA GLU A 109 14.90 12.59 -0.17
C GLU A 109 14.34 11.36 0.51
N LEU A 110 13.92 11.53 1.77
CA LEU A 110 13.16 10.52 2.50
C LEU A 110 11.69 10.94 2.54
N ARG A 111 10.82 10.08 2.03
CA ARG A 111 9.37 10.23 2.02
C ARG A 111 8.79 9.26 3.04
N LEU A 112 8.02 9.80 3.98
CA LEU A 112 7.33 9.02 4.99
C LEU A 112 5.83 9.22 4.79
N GLY A 113 5.11 8.14 4.54
CA GLY A 113 3.67 8.15 4.40
C GLY A 113 3.00 8.79 5.61
N LEU A 114 2.04 9.69 5.38
CA LEU A 114 1.26 10.28 6.46
C LEU A 114 0.61 9.20 7.37
N PRO A 115 0.10 8.07 6.83
CA PRO A 115 -0.35 6.94 7.66
C PRO A 115 0.72 6.38 8.60
N PHE A 116 1.99 6.34 8.19
CA PHE A 116 3.09 5.88 9.06
C PHE A 116 3.38 6.90 10.16
N LEU A 117 3.42 8.19 9.81
CA LEU A 117 3.69 9.28 10.77
C LEU A 117 2.61 9.41 11.85
N THR A 118 1.37 9.02 11.53
CA THR A 118 0.21 9.14 12.42
C THR A 118 -0.03 7.93 13.30
N GLU A 119 0.41 6.75 12.87
CA GLU A 119 0.12 5.49 13.59
C GLU A 119 1.36 4.79 14.14
N MET A 120 2.55 4.93 13.52
CA MET A 120 3.74 4.25 14.03
C MET A 120 4.35 4.98 15.23
N ARG A 121 4.81 4.20 16.20
CA ARG A 121 5.60 4.67 17.34
C ARG A 121 6.97 5.16 16.89
N ARG A 122 7.65 5.90 17.77
CA ARG A 122 8.99 6.44 17.50
C ARG A 122 10.04 5.37 17.19
N ASP A 123 10.04 4.25 17.91
CA ASP A 123 10.94 3.10 17.71
C ASP A 123 10.64 2.36 16.40
N GLU A 124 9.36 2.19 16.08
CA GLU A 124 8.92 1.64 14.79
C GLU A 124 9.37 2.54 13.62
N LEU A 125 9.17 3.85 13.73
CA LEU A 125 9.67 4.80 12.74
C LEU A 125 11.20 4.81 12.67
N ARG A 126 11.90 4.63 13.79
CA ARG A 126 13.37 4.46 13.79
C ARG A 126 13.78 3.25 12.94
N ALA A 127 13.08 2.12 13.07
CA ALA A 127 13.31 0.93 12.25
C ALA A 127 13.02 1.21 10.76
N VAL A 128 11.90 1.86 10.44
CA VAL A 128 11.54 2.24 9.06
C VAL A 128 12.60 3.16 8.45
N VAL A 129 13.03 4.20 9.15
CA VAL A 129 14.07 5.11 8.67
C VAL A 129 15.38 4.34 8.43
N ALA A 130 15.77 3.46 9.34
CA ALA A 130 16.99 2.67 9.18
C ALA A 130 16.93 1.73 7.96
N TYR A 131 15.79 1.09 7.75
CA TYR A 131 15.49 0.28 6.57
C TYR A 131 15.63 1.09 5.28
N GLU A 132 14.92 2.22 5.17
CA GLU A 132 14.91 3.06 3.97
C GLU A 132 16.29 3.63 3.62
N LEU A 133 17.03 4.13 4.62
CA LEU A 133 18.37 4.67 4.38
C LEU A 133 19.34 3.59 3.91
N THR A 134 19.25 2.38 4.48
CA THR A 134 20.06 1.24 4.06
C THR A 134 19.70 0.81 2.65
N LEU A 135 18.41 0.73 2.34
CA LEU A 135 17.94 0.37 1.00
C LEU A 135 18.39 1.38 -0.05
N LEU A 136 18.33 2.69 0.24
CA LEU A 136 18.89 3.73 -0.61
C LEU A 136 20.40 3.58 -0.84
N ALA A 137 21.14 3.17 0.20
CA ALA A 137 22.58 2.91 0.09
C ALA A 137 22.90 1.66 -0.74
N LEU A 138 22.05 0.63 -0.69
CA LEU A 138 22.17 -0.58 -1.50
C LEU A 138 21.76 -0.33 -2.97
N ARG A 139 20.81 0.57 -3.22
CA ARG A 139 20.36 1.01 -4.55
C ARG A 139 21.31 2.00 -5.23
N ARG A 140 22.63 1.90 -4.99
CA ARG A 140 23.60 2.84 -5.57
C ARG A 140 23.81 2.67 -7.07
N SER A 141 23.63 1.45 -7.58
CA SER A 141 23.76 1.18 -9.02
C SER A 141 22.42 1.36 -9.74
N LEU A 142 22.47 1.78 -11.02
CA LEU A 142 21.28 1.88 -11.87
C LEU A 142 20.54 0.55 -11.97
N LEU A 143 21.28 -0.57 -11.97
CA LEU A 143 20.70 -1.91 -12.02
C LEU A 143 19.86 -2.19 -10.77
N THR A 144 20.46 -2.09 -9.57
CA THR A 144 19.76 -2.34 -8.31
C THR A 144 18.57 -1.42 -8.09
N ASP A 145 18.65 -0.17 -8.57
CA ASP A 145 17.55 0.79 -8.48
C ASP A 145 16.41 0.43 -9.46
N ALA A 146 16.74 0.00 -10.68
CA ALA A 146 15.77 -0.49 -11.65
C ALA A 146 15.09 -1.79 -11.19
N LEU A 147 15.84 -2.74 -10.63
CA LEU A 147 15.29 -3.99 -10.08
C LEU A 147 14.34 -3.69 -8.92
N HIS A 148 14.71 -2.78 -8.02
CA HIS A 148 13.84 -2.37 -6.93
C HIS A 148 12.56 -1.67 -7.43
N THR A 149 12.70 -0.76 -8.40
CA THR A 149 11.54 -0.09 -9.02
C THR A 149 10.62 -1.12 -9.66
N TRP A 150 11.19 -2.07 -10.39
CA TRP A 150 10.45 -3.16 -11.01
C TRP A 150 9.71 -4.02 -9.98
N TRP A 151 10.36 -4.37 -8.88
CA TRP A 151 9.72 -5.08 -7.76
C TRP A 151 8.51 -4.33 -7.21
N MET A 152 8.66 -3.02 -6.96
CA MET A 152 7.59 -2.20 -6.40
C MET A 152 6.42 -1.97 -7.36
N THR A 153 6.64 -1.97 -8.68
CA THR A 153 5.58 -1.64 -9.66
C THR A 153 4.97 -2.84 -10.36
N ASP A 154 5.74 -3.89 -10.61
CA ASP A 154 5.35 -4.97 -11.53
C ASP A 154 5.06 -6.29 -10.82
N LEU A 155 5.69 -6.57 -9.68
CA LEU A 155 5.38 -7.77 -8.89
C LEU A 155 3.92 -7.78 -8.41
N PRO A 156 3.34 -6.66 -7.91
CA PRO A 156 1.92 -6.62 -7.55
C PRO A 156 0.98 -6.88 -8.74
N ARG A 157 1.47 -6.80 -9.99
CA ARG A 157 0.70 -7.07 -11.21
C ARG A 157 0.83 -8.53 -11.67
N GLY A 158 1.40 -9.42 -10.85
CA GLY A 158 1.55 -10.84 -11.16
C GLY A 158 2.57 -11.13 -12.26
N ARG A 159 3.50 -10.21 -12.55
CA ARG A 159 4.56 -10.46 -13.51
C ARG A 159 5.63 -11.37 -12.87
N PRO A 160 6.03 -12.46 -13.54
CA PRO A 160 7.04 -13.37 -12.99
C PRO A 160 8.39 -12.65 -12.88
N VAL A 161 9.04 -12.83 -11.74
CA VAL A 161 10.39 -12.33 -11.46
C VAL A 161 11.40 -13.49 -11.67
N PRO A 162 12.46 -13.32 -12.49
CA PRO A 162 13.53 -14.29 -12.58
C PRO A 162 14.10 -14.59 -11.18
N PRO A 163 14.34 -15.87 -10.84
CA PRO A 163 14.85 -16.25 -9.52
C PRO A 163 16.11 -15.47 -9.10
N GLU A 164 17.01 -15.18 -10.04
CA GLU A 164 18.24 -14.45 -9.74
C GLU A 164 17.99 -12.98 -9.37
N VAL A 165 16.95 -12.37 -9.92
CA VAL A 165 16.53 -11.01 -9.56
C VAL A 165 15.87 -11.02 -8.18
N GLU A 166 15.02 -12.00 -7.93
CA GLU A 166 14.38 -12.21 -6.64
C GLU A 166 15.41 -12.39 -5.52
N ASP A 167 16.41 -13.25 -5.72
CA ASP A 167 17.50 -13.47 -4.76
C ASP A 167 18.26 -12.19 -4.41
N VAL A 168 18.57 -11.36 -5.41
CA VAL A 168 19.25 -10.08 -5.21
C VAL A 168 18.38 -9.13 -4.39
N LEU A 169 17.09 -9.03 -4.71
CA LEU A 169 16.16 -8.14 -4.02
C LEU A 169 15.89 -8.60 -2.59
N ILE A 170 15.67 -9.89 -2.38
CA ILE A 170 15.52 -10.48 -1.05
C ILE A 170 16.79 -10.27 -0.22
N GLY A 171 17.97 -10.45 -0.83
CA GLY A 171 19.25 -10.15 -0.18
C GLY A 171 19.37 -8.69 0.25
N MET A 172 18.92 -7.76 -0.60
CA MET A 172 18.86 -6.33 -0.27
C MET A 172 17.89 -6.04 0.88
N PHE A 173 16.68 -6.61 0.83
CA PHE A 173 15.68 -6.41 1.90
C PHE A 173 16.14 -7.00 3.22
N ARG A 174 16.70 -8.21 3.25
CA ARG A 174 17.28 -8.81 4.46
C ARG A 174 18.40 -7.96 5.04
N SER A 175 19.24 -7.37 4.18
CA SER A 175 20.32 -6.48 4.63
C SER A 175 19.77 -5.19 5.26
N ALA A 176 18.71 -4.62 4.68
CA ALA A 176 18.03 -3.45 5.22
C ALA A 176 17.27 -3.77 6.53
N ASP A 177 16.61 -4.93 6.62
CA ASP A 177 15.94 -5.42 7.84
C ASP A 177 16.94 -5.66 8.97
N ALA A 178 18.09 -6.28 8.68
CA ALA A 178 19.15 -6.47 9.66
C ALA A 178 19.73 -5.12 10.17
N ALA A 179 19.83 -4.12 9.29
CA ALA A 179 20.24 -2.78 9.70
C ALA A 179 19.18 -2.09 10.57
N ALA A 180 17.89 -2.25 10.24
CA ALA A 180 16.79 -1.77 11.07
C ALA A 180 16.80 -2.42 12.46
N ALA A 181 16.96 -3.74 12.52
CA ALA A 181 17.03 -4.50 13.78
C ALA A 181 18.26 -4.14 14.62
N ARG A 182 19.39 -3.81 13.99
CA ARG A 182 20.57 -3.31 14.69
C ARG A 182 20.31 -1.96 15.37
N VAL A 183 19.60 -1.05 14.69
CA VAL A 183 19.40 0.35 15.12
C VAL A 183 18.22 0.53 16.07
N ALA A 184 17.15 -0.25 15.89
CA ALA A 184 15.91 -0.14 16.68
C ALA A 184 15.65 -1.34 17.59
N GLY A 185 16.40 -2.44 17.43
CA GLY A 185 16.15 -3.72 18.07
C GLY A 185 15.19 -4.60 17.29
N VAL A 186 15.38 -5.93 17.38
CA VAL A 186 14.52 -6.93 16.72
C VAL A 186 13.02 -6.71 17.03
N PRO A 187 12.59 -6.49 18.29
CA PRO A 187 11.17 -6.28 18.59
C PRO A 187 10.55 -5.06 17.91
N ALA A 188 11.27 -3.94 17.83
CA ALA A 188 10.76 -2.74 17.17
C ALA A 188 10.71 -2.91 15.65
N SER A 189 11.70 -3.61 15.07
CA SER A 189 11.72 -3.89 13.62
C SER A 189 10.64 -4.88 13.19
N THR A 190 10.38 -5.95 13.95
CA THR A 190 9.27 -6.86 13.64
C THR A 190 7.92 -6.16 13.77
N SER A 191 7.75 -5.33 14.81
CA SER A 191 6.56 -4.49 14.98
C SER A 191 6.39 -3.49 13.83
N ALA A 192 7.46 -2.84 13.39
CA ALA A 192 7.43 -1.90 12.27
C ALA A 192 7.04 -2.58 10.95
N LEU A 193 7.57 -3.77 10.67
CA LEU A 193 7.22 -4.55 9.48
C LEU A 193 5.73 -4.91 9.48
N LEU A 194 5.25 -5.50 10.57
CA LEU A 194 3.85 -5.88 10.69
C LEU A 194 2.94 -4.65 10.61
N ARG A 195 3.22 -3.63 11.41
CA ARG A 195 2.39 -2.42 11.44
C ARG A 195 2.40 -1.66 10.12
N GLY A 196 3.56 -1.62 9.43
CA GLY A 196 3.67 -1.08 8.08
C GLY A 196 2.73 -1.80 7.12
N ALA A 197 2.77 -3.14 7.08
CA ALA A 197 1.89 -3.94 6.23
C ALA A 197 0.39 -3.72 6.55
N LEU A 198 0.02 -3.68 7.84
CA LEU A 198 -1.36 -3.39 8.25
C LEU A 198 -1.81 -1.98 7.86
N ILE A 199 -0.94 -0.98 8.01
CA ILE A 199 -1.21 0.41 7.59
C ILE A 199 -1.40 0.46 6.06
N SER A 200 -0.47 -0.12 5.30
CA SER A 200 -0.53 -0.11 3.83
C SER A 200 -1.79 -0.78 3.30
N ASN A 201 -2.12 -1.97 3.80
CA ASN A 201 -3.32 -2.71 3.38
C ASN A 201 -4.60 -1.99 3.80
N SER A 202 -4.70 -1.57 5.07
CA SER A 202 -5.90 -0.91 5.58
C SER A 202 -6.17 0.44 4.94
N PHE A 203 -5.14 1.25 4.71
CA PHE A 203 -5.29 2.55 4.08
C PHE A 203 -5.66 2.40 2.60
N THR A 204 -5.01 1.48 1.88
CA THR A 204 -5.32 1.22 0.47
C THR A 204 -6.76 0.74 0.33
N TRP A 205 -7.17 -0.22 1.15
CA TRP A 205 -8.57 -0.67 1.18
C TRP A 205 -9.52 0.49 1.50
N PHE A 206 -9.23 1.27 2.54
CA PHE A 206 -10.07 2.39 2.94
C PHE A 206 -10.21 3.42 1.83
N ALA A 207 -9.11 3.81 1.18
CA ALA A 207 -9.13 4.80 0.12
C ALA A 207 -9.86 4.32 -1.13
N VAL A 208 -9.74 3.03 -1.50
CA VAL A 208 -10.55 2.45 -2.58
C VAL A 208 -12.03 2.44 -2.19
N ARG A 209 -12.34 1.91 -0.99
CA ARG A 209 -13.71 1.70 -0.52
C ARG A 209 -14.50 2.99 -0.27
N TYR A 210 -13.83 4.00 0.28
CA TYR A 210 -14.45 5.28 0.67
C TYR A 210 -14.18 6.39 -0.34
N GLY A 211 -13.07 6.31 -1.10
CA GLY A 211 -12.74 7.29 -2.12
C GLY A 211 -13.48 7.08 -3.44
N GLY A 212 -13.84 5.84 -3.81
CA GLY A 212 -14.60 5.54 -5.03
C GLY A 212 -15.93 6.30 -5.12
N PRO A 213 -16.80 6.24 -4.09
CA PRO A 213 -18.08 6.97 -4.09
C PRO A 213 -17.94 8.50 -4.17
N ALA A 214 -16.91 9.08 -3.55
CA ALA A 214 -16.62 10.51 -3.72
C ALA A 214 -16.17 10.85 -5.15
N ALA A 215 -15.50 9.91 -5.84
CA ALA A 215 -15.03 10.08 -7.21
C ALA A 215 -16.16 10.09 -8.24
N GLU A 216 -17.28 9.41 -7.97
CA GLU A 216 -18.51 9.47 -8.79
C GLU A 216 -19.08 10.90 -8.84
N LEU A 217 -18.77 11.75 -7.85
CA LEU A 217 -19.10 13.18 -7.84
C LEU A 217 -18.01 14.04 -8.50
N HIS A 218 -17.10 13.45 -9.27
CA HIS A 218 -15.87 14.06 -9.78
C HIS A 218 -15.02 14.71 -8.66
N GLY A 219 -15.08 14.12 -7.46
CA GLY A 219 -14.46 14.65 -6.25
C GLY A 219 -13.40 13.75 -5.63
N PHE A 220 -12.94 14.15 -4.44
CA PHE A 220 -12.08 13.38 -3.56
C PHE A 220 -12.45 13.64 -2.08
N PRO A 221 -12.31 12.63 -1.19
CA PRO A 221 -12.50 12.79 0.24
C PRO A 221 -11.49 13.75 0.86
N THR A 222 -11.93 14.92 1.34
CA THR A 222 -11.04 15.90 1.99
C THR A 222 -10.57 15.43 3.36
N ASP A 223 -11.35 14.57 4.01
CA ASP A 223 -11.14 13.94 5.30
C ASP A 223 -10.63 12.48 5.16
N LEU A 224 -9.98 12.12 4.05
CA LEU A 224 -9.48 10.77 3.77
C LEU A 224 -8.62 10.20 4.92
N TYR A 225 -7.57 10.93 5.33
CA TYR A 225 -6.66 10.47 6.36
C TYR A 225 -7.30 10.48 7.74
N ALA A 226 -8.05 11.53 8.07
CA ALA A 226 -8.79 11.61 9.32
C ALA A 226 -9.81 10.47 9.46
N GLY A 227 -10.54 10.17 8.38
CA GLY A 227 -11.50 9.07 8.31
C GLY A 227 -10.84 7.70 8.46
N TRP A 228 -9.69 7.48 7.80
CA TRP A 228 -8.92 6.25 7.97
C TRP A 228 -8.39 6.10 9.41
N ARG A 229 -7.81 7.15 10.00
CA ARG A 229 -7.35 7.14 11.40
C ARG A 229 -8.50 6.81 12.35
N TRP A 230 -9.66 7.44 12.14
CA TRP A 230 -10.86 7.15 12.92
C TRP A 230 -11.23 5.66 12.84
N LYS A 231 -11.25 5.08 11.63
CA LYS A 231 -11.52 3.65 11.43
C LYS A 231 -10.48 2.74 12.05
N GLY A 232 -9.19 3.09 11.97
CA GLY A 232 -8.12 2.34 12.62
C GLY A 232 -8.31 2.28 14.14
N ARG A 233 -8.63 3.42 14.77
CA ARG A 233 -8.73 3.56 16.23
C ARG A 233 -10.06 3.09 16.83
N HIS A 234 -11.17 3.26 16.12
CA HIS A 234 -12.51 3.00 16.66
C HIS A 234 -13.19 1.76 16.07
N ASP A 235 -12.77 1.32 14.88
CA ASP A 235 -13.41 0.20 14.15
C ASP A 235 -12.49 -1.02 14.00
N GLY A 236 -11.28 -0.97 14.55
CA GLY A 236 -10.33 -2.07 14.52
C GLY A 236 -9.80 -2.40 13.11
N LEU A 237 -9.88 -1.46 12.17
CA LEU A 237 -9.55 -1.70 10.77
C LEU A 237 -8.13 -2.27 10.58
N LEU A 238 -7.14 -1.77 11.33
CA LEU A 238 -5.76 -2.26 11.25
C LEU A 238 -5.67 -3.76 11.58
N THR A 239 -6.30 -4.19 12.68
CA THR A 239 -6.28 -5.60 13.09
C THR A 239 -7.11 -6.51 12.19
N ALA A 240 -8.07 -5.96 11.45
CA ALA A 240 -8.89 -6.71 10.52
C ALA A 240 -8.06 -7.29 9.35
N PHE A 241 -6.94 -6.63 9.01
CA PHE A 241 -6.01 -7.07 7.96
C PHE A 241 -4.95 -8.07 8.41
N ALA A 242 -4.92 -8.46 9.70
CA ALA A 242 -3.90 -9.38 10.20
C ALA A 242 -3.91 -10.72 9.44
N ARG A 243 -5.09 -11.25 9.13
CA ARG A 243 -5.23 -12.47 8.33
C ARG A 243 -4.61 -12.32 6.94
N SER A 244 -4.98 -11.30 6.17
CA SER A 244 -4.42 -11.08 4.83
C SER A 244 -2.90 -10.88 4.83
N VAL A 245 -2.35 -10.26 5.88
CA VAL A 245 -0.89 -10.12 6.04
C VAL A 245 -0.23 -11.45 6.40
N ALA A 246 -0.89 -12.28 7.23
CA ALA A 246 -0.41 -13.61 7.60
C ALA A 246 -0.41 -14.59 6.42
N GLU A 247 -1.42 -14.50 5.55
CA GLU A 247 -1.61 -15.37 4.38
C GLU A 247 -0.73 -14.96 3.18
N ASP A 248 -0.03 -13.83 3.23
CA ASP A 248 0.90 -13.42 2.16
C ASP A 248 2.16 -14.31 2.17
N ASP A 249 2.18 -15.27 1.25
CA ASP A 249 3.24 -16.27 1.09
C ASP A 249 4.27 -15.87 0.02
N ARG A 250 4.12 -14.69 -0.60
CA ARG A 250 5.02 -14.24 -1.66
C ARG A 250 6.45 -14.06 -1.14
N PRO A 251 7.47 -14.28 -1.98
CA PRO A 251 8.86 -14.02 -1.60
C PRO A 251 9.05 -12.58 -1.11
N GLY A 252 9.66 -12.43 0.07
CA GLY A 252 9.84 -11.12 0.70
C GLY A 252 8.59 -10.56 1.39
N SER A 253 7.54 -11.37 1.59
CA SER A 253 6.37 -10.99 2.37
C SER A 253 6.71 -10.69 3.84
N THR A 254 5.77 -10.06 4.53
CA THR A 254 5.90 -9.67 5.93
C THR A 254 6.20 -10.86 6.85
N PRO A 255 5.47 -12.00 6.78
CA PRO A 255 5.80 -13.19 7.57
C PRO A 255 7.24 -13.69 7.33
N MET A 256 7.68 -13.76 6.07
CA MET A 256 9.03 -14.23 5.74
C MET A 256 10.13 -13.31 6.28
N ARG A 257 9.92 -11.99 6.23
CA ARG A 257 10.88 -11.00 6.75
C ARG A 257 10.96 -11.03 8.26
N ILE A 258 9.82 -11.14 8.96
CA ILE A 258 9.78 -11.27 10.42
C ILE A 258 10.42 -12.59 10.87
N ALA A 259 10.16 -13.69 10.17
CA ALA A 259 10.79 -14.98 10.42
C ALA A 259 12.32 -14.89 10.33
N ALA A 260 12.84 -14.22 9.29
CA ALA A 260 14.27 -14.01 9.11
C ALA A 260 14.92 -13.18 10.25
N LEU A 261 14.20 -12.23 10.85
CA LEU A 261 14.68 -11.43 11.97
C LEU A 261 14.66 -12.16 13.31
N THR A 262 13.66 -13.02 13.52
CA THR A 262 13.40 -13.71 14.79
C THR A 262 14.05 -15.10 14.87
N GLY A 263 14.41 -15.68 13.73
CA GLY A 263 14.87 -17.07 13.65
C GLY A 263 13.73 -18.10 13.72
N GLU A 264 12.48 -17.66 13.61
CA GLU A 264 11.29 -18.52 13.57
C GLU A 264 11.00 -19.02 12.14
N THR A 265 10.08 -19.98 12.00
CA THR A 265 9.58 -20.36 10.67
C THR A 265 8.53 -19.34 10.18
N PRO A 266 8.41 -19.10 8.86
CA PRO A 266 7.36 -18.24 8.31
C PRO A 266 5.95 -18.68 8.72
N THR A 267 5.71 -20.00 8.82
CA THR A 267 4.43 -20.57 9.24
C THR A 267 4.09 -20.22 10.69
N ASP A 268 5.06 -20.32 11.61
CA ASP A 268 4.85 -19.95 13.02
C ASP A 268 4.56 -18.45 13.17
N VAL A 269 5.29 -17.62 12.43
CA VAL A 269 5.06 -16.18 12.39
C VAL A 269 3.67 -15.86 11.83
N ALA A 270 3.27 -16.47 10.71
CA ALA A 270 1.95 -16.29 10.12
C ALA A 270 0.83 -16.67 11.11
N ALA A 271 0.96 -17.80 11.80
CA ALA A 271 0.01 -18.22 12.82
C ALA A 271 -0.11 -17.20 13.97
N LYS A 272 1.02 -16.65 14.44
CA LYS A 272 1.04 -15.59 15.46
C LYS A 272 0.42 -14.28 14.95
N ILE A 273 0.64 -13.90 13.70
CA ILE A 273 -0.01 -12.73 13.08
C ILE A 273 -1.52 -12.95 13.01
N ALA A 274 -1.97 -14.12 12.54
CA ALA A 274 -3.39 -14.43 12.43
C ALA A 274 -4.10 -14.45 13.80
N ALA A 275 -3.46 -14.98 14.84
CA ALA A 275 -4.02 -15.09 16.19
C ALA A 275 -4.08 -13.73 16.92
N ASP A 276 -2.95 -13.02 16.97
CA ASP A 276 -2.77 -11.88 17.88
C ASP A 276 -2.55 -10.55 17.18
N GLY A 277 -2.42 -10.55 15.84
CA GLY A 277 -1.88 -9.42 15.09
C GLY A 277 -0.53 -8.97 15.67
N ILE A 278 0.29 -9.95 16.08
CA ILE A 278 1.50 -9.86 16.94
C ILE A 278 1.71 -8.47 17.55
N GLY A 279 1.07 -8.20 18.68
CA GLY A 279 1.42 -7.06 19.54
C GLY A 279 0.52 -5.82 19.44
N THR A 280 -0.64 -5.90 18.80
CA THR A 280 -1.64 -4.79 18.86
C THR A 280 -2.30 -4.63 20.23
N ARG A 281 -2.13 -5.59 21.14
CA ARG A 281 -2.53 -5.49 22.56
C ARG A 281 -1.29 -5.39 23.45
N ALA A 282 -1.27 -4.33 24.27
CA ALA A 282 -0.43 -4.09 25.44
C ALA A 282 0.95 -3.40 25.22
N GLY A 283 0.96 -2.07 25.40
CA GLY A 283 1.72 -1.53 26.53
C GLY A 283 3.13 -0.95 26.31
N SER A 284 3.43 -0.29 25.18
CA SER A 284 4.57 0.65 25.16
C SER A 284 4.08 2.09 24.93
N ALA A 285 4.47 2.97 25.86
CA ALA A 285 4.05 4.36 25.98
C ALA A 285 4.67 5.30 24.91
N GLY A 286 4.78 4.84 23.67
CA GLY A 286 5.24 5.65 22.55
C GLY A 286 4.08 6.33 21.84
N SER A 287 4.04 7.67 21.85
CA SER A 287 3.15 8.41 20.96
C SER A 287 3.67 8.33 19.52
N ALA A 288 2.76 8.37 18.54
CA ALA A 288 3.13 8.58 17.14
C ALA A 288 3.77 9.98 16.98
N VAL A 289 4.48 10.19 15.87
CA VAL A 289 5.15 11.49 15.61
C VAL A 289 4.14 12.59 15.29
N LEU A 290 3.05 12.25 14.59
CA LEU A 290 1.96 13.16 14.23
C LEU A 290 0.61 12.51 14.56
N PRO A 291 0.26 12.27 15.84
CA PRO A 291 -0.93 11.49 16.20
C PRO A 291 -2.24 12.13 15.72
N GLU A 292 -2.28 13.46 15.61
CA GLU A 292 -3.44 14.21 15.09
C GLU A 292 -3.42 14.39 13.56
N GLY A 293 -2.30 14.04 12.90
CA GLY A 293 -2.10 14.27 11.48
C GLY A 293 -1.43 15.61 11.16
N LEU A 294 -1.63 16.07 9.92
CA LEU A 294 -1.20 17.38 9.45
C LEU A 294 -2.34 18.39 9.55
N PRO A 295 -2.08 19.70 9.39
CA PRO A 295 -3.15 20.67 9.18
C PRO A 295 -4.11 20.25 8.07
N GLU A 296 -5.39 20.57 8.21
CA GLU A 296 -6.46 20.09 7.31
C GLU A 296 -6.17 20.39 5.83
N GLU A 297 -5.62 21.57 5.53
CA GLU A 297 -5.26 21.96 4.17
C GLU A 297 -4.19 21.05 3.54
N ASP A 298 -3.21 20.66 4.35
CA ASP A 298 -2.11 19.82 3.94
C ASP A 298 -2.59 18.37 3.72
N GLU A 299 -3.41 17.84 4.62
CA GLU A 299 -4.05 16.53 4.42
C GLU A 299 -4.95 16.51 3.19
N ARG A 300 -5.72 17.58 2.96
CA ARG A 300 -6.56 17.73 1.78
C ARG A 300 -5.74 17.71 0.49
N ARG A 301 -4.56 18.36 0.48
CA ARG A 301 -3.66 18.35 -0.68
C ARG A 301 -3.12 16.95 -0.95
N LEU A 302 -2.65 16.25 0.08
CA LEU A 302 -2.18 14.87 -0.05
C LEU A 302 -3.31 13.94 -0.50
N ALA A 303 -4.53 14.11 0.03
CA ALA A 303 -5.68 13.29 -0.32
C ALA A 303 -6.04 13.47 -1.80
N ARG A 304 -6.07 14.71 -2.30
CA ARG A 304 -6.26 14.99 -3.73
C ARG A 304 -5.22 14.28 -4.59
N ALA A 305 -3.94 14.41 -4.24
CA ALA A 305 -2.85 13.82 -4.99
C ALA A 305 -2.92 12.29 -4.99
N PHE A 306 -3.19 11.68 -3.84
CA PHE A 306 -3.36 10.23 -3.71
C PHE A 306 -4.54 9.72 -4.53
N MET A 307 -5.70 10.37 -4.44
CA MET A 307 -6.90 9.94 -5.16
C MET A 307 -6.78 10.13 -6.68
N ARG A 308 -6.10 11.20 -7.13
CA ARG A 308 -5.78 11.37 -8.55
C ARG A 308 -4.94 10.21 -9.08
N GLU A 309 -3.95 9.79 -8.30
CA GLU A 309 -3.09 8.67 -8.65
C GLU A 309 -3.86 7.35 -8.64
N LEU A 310 -4.57 7.05 -7.53
CA LEU A 310 -5.31 5.82 -7.31
C LEU A 310 -6.37 5.57 -8.39
N LEU A 311 -7.10 6.61 -8.78
CA LEU A 311 -8.21 6.51 -9.73
C LEU A 311 -7.80 6.76 -11.18
N ALA A 312 -6.54 7.14 -11.42
CA ALA A 312 -6.05 7.59 -12.72
C ALA A 312 -6.96 8.65 -13.39
N ARG A 313 -7.56 9.54 -12.59
CA ARG A 313 -8.51 10.57 -13.03
C ARG A 313 -8.22 11.90 -12.33
N PRO A 314 -8.42 13.06 -12.98
CA PRO A 314 -8.27 14.35 -12.32
C PRO A 314 -9.38 14.55 -11.28
N ALA A 315 -9.02 14.58 -10.00
CA ALA A 315 -9.95 14.92 -8.92
C ALA A 315 -10.09 16.45 -8.83
N ALA A 316 -11.30 16.98 -9.05
CA ALA A 316 -11.52 18.43 -9.14
C ALA A 316 -12.11 19.03 -7.86
N ARG A 317 -13.03 18.31 -7.18
CA ARG A 317 -13.79 18.84 -6.05
C ARG A 317 -13.48 18.13 -4.75
N GLY A 318 -13.20 18.88 -3.68
CA GLY A 318 -13.16 18.31 -2.33
C GLY A 318 -14.58 18.00 -1.84
N VAL A 319 -14.83 16.77 -1.38
CA VAL A 319 -16.11 16.33 -0.83
C VAL A 319 -15.83 15.58 0.48
N PRO A 320 -16.18 16.11 1.67
CA PRO A 320 -16.06 15.36 2.92
C PRO A 320 -16.86 14.05 2.87
N LEU A 321 -16.38 12.98 3.49
CA LEU A 321 -17.03 11.66 3.45
C LEU A 321 -18.47 11.69 3.98
N ARG A 322 -18.75 12.57 4.96
CA ARG A 322 -20.11 12.79 5.50
C ARG A 322 -21.09 13.44 4.52
N GLU A 323 -20.59 14.08 3.46
CA GLU A 323 -21.42 14.76 2.44
C GLU A 323 -21.67 13.87 1.22
N VAL A 324 -21.05 12.69 1.16
CA VAL A 324 -21.31 11.71 0.10
C VAL A 324 -22.73 11.15 0.28
N PRO A 325 -23.63 11.29 -0.70
CA PRO A 325 -25.01 10.83 -0.58
C PRO A 325 -25.12 9.31 -0.41
N ASP A 326 -26.04 8.88 0.45
CA ASP A 326 -26.42 7.47 0.69
C ASP A 326 -26.56 6.64 -0.58
N ARG A 327 -27.22 7.17 -1.62
CA ARG A 327 -27.41 6.46 -2.89
C ARG A 327 -26.10 6.00 -3.56
N LEU A 328 -24.99 6.73 -3.38
CA LEU A 328 -23.69 6.33 -3.93
C LEU A 328 -23.07 5.22 -3.11
N TRP A 329 -23.26 5.26 -1.79
CA TRP A 329 -22.87 4.18 -0.89
C TRP A 329 -23.65 2.90 -1.20
N ASP A 330 -24.95 3.02 -1.38
CA ASP A 330 -25.86 1.92 -1.70
C ASP A 330 -25.57 1.34 -3.09
N GLY A 331 -25.23 2.17 -4.09
CA GLY A 331 -24.86 1.71 -5.43
C GLY A 331 -23.63 0.80 -5.43
N VAL A 332 -22.62 1.09 -4.61
CA VAL A 332 -21.45 0.18 -4.48
C VAL A 332 -21.82 -1.14 -3.83
N LEU A 333 -22.71 -1.14 -2.83
CA LEU A 333 -23.16 -2.38 -2.18
C LEU A 333 -24.05 -3.22 -3.10
N GLU A 334 -24.86 -2.58 -3.95
CA GLU A 334 -25.66 -3.28 -4.95
C GLU A 334 -24.77 -3.96 -6.00
N GLN A 335 -23.68 -3.31 -6.42
CA GLN A 335 -22.69 -3.94 -7.29
C GLN A 335 -22.05 -5.15 -6.60
N GLU A 336 -21.58 -5.02 -5.35
CA GLU A 336 -21.00 -6.15 -4.60
C GLU A 336 -22.00 -7.29 -4.38
N ARG A 337 -23.28 -6.98 -4.12
CA ARG A 337 -24.35 -7.98 -4.03
C ARG A 337 -24.48 -8.72 -5.35
N THR A 338 -24.55 -7.99 -6.46
CA THR A 338 -24.65 -8.58 -7.81
C THR A 338 -23.47 -9.51 -8.09
N ASP A 339 -22.26 -9.07 -7.74
CA ASP A 339 -21.04 -9.86 -7.95
C ASP A 339 -21.03 -11.14 -7.09
N VAL A 340 -21.43 -11.06 -5.81
CA VAL A 340 -21.58 -12.26 -4.94
C VAL A 340 -22.62 -13.22 -5.50
N LEU A 341 -23.77 -12.72 -5.93
CA LEU A 341 -24.83 -13.57 -6.50
C LEU A 341 -24.33 -14.28 -7.75
N ALA A 342 -23.59 -13.60 -8.62
CA ALA A 342 -23.00 -14.21 -9.81
C ALA A 342 -21.99 -15.34 -9.46
N VAL A 343 -21.13 -15.12 -8.45
CA VAL A 343 -20.17 -16.15 -8.00
C VAL A 343 -20.88 -17.35 -7.35
N VAL A 344 -21.96 -17.11 -6.59
CA VAL A 344 -22.77 -18.18 -6.00
C VAL A 344 -23.54 -18.95 -7.08
N ALA A 345 -24.12 -18.28 -8.08
CA ALA A 345 -24.78 -18.94 -9.21
C ALA A 345 -23.81 -19.87 -9.94
N ALA A 346 -22.59 -19.39 -10.20
CA ALA A 346 -21.53 -20.20 -10.80
C ALA A 346 -21.15 -21.41 -9.94
N LEU A 347 -20.99 -21.24 -8.62
CA LEU A 347 -20.69 -22.34 -7.70
C LEU A 347 -21.80 -23.41 -7.69
N LEU A 348 -23.06 -22.98 -7.80
CA LEU A 348 -24.23 -23.86 -7.81
C LEU A 348 -24.53 -24.45 -9.20
N GLY A 349 -23.82 -24.03 -10.25
CA GLY A 349 -24.08 -24.45 -11.62
C GLY A 349 -25.44 -23.97 -12.16
N ARG A 350 -25.89 -22.78 -11.74
CA ARG A 350 -27.16 -22.16 -12.13
C ARG A 350 -26.92 -20.88 -12.93
N GLU A 351 -27.94 -20.43 -13.67
CA GLU A 351 -27.91 -19.15 -14.39
C GLU A 351 -27.95 -17.98 -13.40
N ASP A 352 -28.82 -18.07 -12.39
CA ASP A 352 -29.01 -17.05 -11.36
C ASP A 352 -28.93 -17.64 -9.95
N ALA A 353 -28.64 -16.79 -8.97
CA ALA A 353 -28.73 -17.09 -7.55
C ALA A 353 -29.50 -15.99 -6.81
N THR A 354 -30.09 -16.37 -5.69
CA THR A 354 -30.83 -15.48 -4.79
C THR A 354 -30.02 -15.17 -3.54
N SER A 355 -30.49 -14.20 -2.76
CA SER A 355 -29.90 -13.89 -1.44
C SER A 355 -29.98 -15.08 -0.47
N GLU A 356 -31.02 -15.91 -0.59
CA GLU A 356 -31.18 -17.14 0.20
C GLU A 356 -30.14 -18.19 -0.20
N ASP A 357 -29.82 -18.33 -1.49
CA ASP A 357 -28.75 -19.23 -1.94
C ASP A 357 -27.38 -18.85 -1.33
N VAL A 358 -27.10 -17.55 -1.14
CA VAL A 358 -25.87 -17.09 -0.47
C VAL A 358 -25.85 -17.53 1.00
N VAL A 359 -27.00 -17.42 1.69
CA VAL A 359 -27.15 -17.88 3.08
C VAL A 359 -26.96 -19.39 3.18
N ASP A 360 -27.52 -20.15 2.26
CA ASP A 360 -27.39 -21.61 2.24
C ASP A 360 -25.94 -22.04 1.98
N VAL A 361 -25.25 -21.40 1.04
CA VAL A 361 -23.81 -21.64 0.79
C VAL A 361 -22.96 -21.33 2.01
N ALA A 362 -23.23 -20.21 2.69
CA ALA A 362 -22.52 -19.80 3.90
C ALA A 362 -22.74 -20.82 5.03
N ARG A 363 -23.99 -21.19 5.32
CA ARG A 363 -24.35 -22.16 6.37
C ARG A 363 -23.85 -23.58 6.09
N ALA A 364 -23.74 -23.94 4.81
CA ALA A 364 -23.14 -25.20 4.41
C ALA A 364 -21.60 -25.23 4.59
N GLY A 365 -20.97 -24.14 5.02
CA GLY A 365 -19.51 -24.04 5.16
C GLY A 365 -18.78 -24.00 3.83
N ARG A 366 -19.47 -23.62 2.75
CA ARG A 366 -18.93 -23.62 1.37
C ARG A 366 -18.49 -22.24 0.88
N ALA A 367 -18.49 -21.24 1.77
CA ALA A 367 -18.10 -19.87 1.39
C ALA A 367 -16.64 -19.77 0.92
N ASP A 368 -15.75 -20.63 1.42
CA ASP A 368 -14.38 -20.76 0.92
C ASP A 368 -14.32 -21.23 -0.54
N GLU A 369 -15.33 -21.91 -1.08
CA GLU A 369 -15.32 -22.33 -2.49
C GLU A 369 -15.56 -21.16 -3.45
N LEU A 370 -16.03 -20.01 -2.94
CA LEU A 370 -16.36 -18.85 -3.76
C LEU A 370 -15.08 -18.16 -4.26
N ALA A 371 -15.00 -17.93 -5.57
CA ALA A 371 -14.01 -17.03 -6.15
C ALA A 371 -14.40 -15.56 -5.94
N TRP A 372 -14.47 -15.14 -4.67
CA TRP A 372 -14.94 -13.82 -4.23
C TRP A 372 -13.81 -12.99 -3.58
N ASP A 373 -14.06 -11.70 -3.35
CA ASP A 373 -13.15 -10.69 -2.79
C ASP A 373 -12.27 -11.16 -1.62
N HIS A 374 -12.73 -12.09 -0.79
CA HIS A 374 -11.92 -12.68 0.28
C HIS A 374 -10.65 -13.40 -0.21
N ARG A 375 -10.59 -13.82 -1.49
CA ARG A 375 -9.43 -14.42 -2.17
C ARG A 375 -8.75 -13.51 -3.17
N ALA A 376 -9.52 -12.62 -3.80
CA ALA A 376 -9.04 -11.80 -4.91
C ALA A 376 -8.56 -10.40 -4.46
N TRP A 377 -8.99 -9.93 -3.29
CA TRP A 377 -8.77 -8.57 -2.84
C TRP A 377 -8.48 -8.46 -1.33
N LEU A 378 -8.07 -7.25 -0.90
CA LEU A 378 -7.80 -6.89 0.50
C LEU A 378 -9.09 -6.83 1.31
N CYS A 379 -9.76 -7.95 1.57
CA CYS A 379 -10.96 -7.98 2.40
C CYS A 379 -10.60 -7.96 3.91
N PRO A 380 -11.18 -7.05 4.73
CA PRO A 380 -10.93 -7.02 6.18
C PRO A 380 -11.75 -8.05 6.97
N HIS A 381 -12.69 -8.77 6.34
CA HIS A 381 -13.52 -9.74 7.04
C HIS A 381 -12.70 -10.99 7.39
N ARG A 382 -12.84 -11.46 8.64
CA ARG A 382 -12.11 -12.64 9.13
C ARG A 382 -12.57 -13.95 8.49
N ASP A 383 -13.82 -14.00 8.03
CA ASP A 383 -14.49 -15.21 7.56
C ASP A 383 -15.03 -15.00 6.14
N PRO A 384 -14.74 -15.93 5.19
CA PRO A 384 -15.31 -15.93 3.85
C PRO A 384 -16.84 -15.84 3.81
N ALA A 385 -17.53 -16.51 4.74
CA ALA A 385 -18.98 -16.48 4.84
C ALA A 385 -19.48 -15.07 5.20
N VAL A 386 -18.82 -14.40 6.15
CA VAL A 386 -19.11 -12.99 6.47
C VAL A 386 -18.89 -12.11 5.25
N CYS A 387 -17.81 -12.34 4.51
CA CYS A 387 -17.51 -11.57 3.29
C CYS A 387 -18.58 -11.71 2.19
N ALA A 388 -19.14 -12.91 2.00
CA ALA A 388 -20.20 -13.16 1.02
C ALA A 388 -21.55 -12.64 1.50
N LEU A 389 -21.88 -12.82 2.78
CA LEU A 389 -23.15 -12.40 3.37
C LEU A 389 -23.27 -10.89 3.55
N PHE A 390 -22.16 -10.19 3.77
CA PHE A 390 -22.16 -8.76 4.08
C PHE A 390 -22.96 -7.92 3.07
N PRO A 391 -22.66 -7.92 1.75
CA PRO A 391 -23.38 -7.07 0.79
C PRO A 391 -24.87 -7.44 0.67
N VAL A 392 -25.19 -8.74 0.81
CA VAL A 392 -26.57 -9.24 0.76
C VAL A 392 -27.37 -8.73 1.94
N LEU A 393 -26.93 -9.04 3.17
CA LEU A 393 -27.63 -8.63 4.40
C LEU A 393 -27.68 -7.11 4.54
N HIS A 394 -26.62 -6.41 4.13
CA HIS A 394 -26.60 -4.95 4.11
C HIS A 394 -27.73 -4.40 3.25
N ARG A 395 -27.88 -4.91 2.02
CA ARG A 395 -28.90 -4.44 1.09
C ARG A 395 -30.32 -4.67 1.61
N GLU A 396 -30.61 -5.86 2.13
CA GLU A 396 -31.92 -6.21 2.71
C GLU A 396 -32.27 -5.29 3.90
N LEU A 397 -31.28 -4.97 4.76
CA LEU A 397 -31.47 -4.02 5.86
C LEU A 397 -31.72 -2.59 5.35
N ARG A 398 -31.02 -2.16 4.30
CA ARG A 398 -31.25 -0.84 3.69
C ARG A 398 -32.64 -0.75 3.05
N GLU A 399 -33.10 -1.79 2.37
CA GLU A 399 -34.44 -1.84 1.76
C GLU A 399 -35.56 -1.87 2.80
N SER A 400 -35.32 -2.46 3.98
CA SER A 400 -36.25 -2.40 5.12
C SER A 400 -36.24 -1.07 5.88
N GLY A 401 -35.50 -0.07 5.40
CA GLY A 401 -35.52 1.30 5.94
C GLY A 401 -34.44 1.60 6.99
N HIS A 402 -33.44 0.72 7.18
CA HIS A 402 -32.32 1.02 8.07
C HIS A 402 -31.44 2.13 7.48
N ALA A 403 -30.98 3.07 8.31
CA ALA A 403 -30.09 4.18 7.94
C ALA A 403 -28.63 3.90 8.32
N TYR A 404 -27.65 4.51 7.63
CA TYR A 404 -26.26 4.45 8.09
C TYR A 404 -26.09 5.18 9.43
N ALA A 405 -25.46 4.53 10.41
CA ALA A 405 -25.19 5.17 11.69
C ALA A 405 -24.14 6.29 11.59
N ASN A 406 -23.15 6.10 10.72
CA ASN A 406 -22.05 7.02 10.48
C ASN A 406 -21.47 6.74 9.08
N PRO A 407 -21.13 7.76 8.27
CA PRO A 407 -20.50 7.58 6.96
C PRO A 407 -19.19 6.77 7.02
N LEU A 408 -18.47 6.78 8.14
CA LEU A 408 -17.24 6.01 8.38
C LEU A 408 -17.50 4.66 9.06
N ALA A 409 -18.72 4.37 9.52
CA ALA A 409 -19.08 3.10 10.15
C ALA A 409 -20.22 2.42 9.37
N ARG A 410 -20.06 2.29 8.06
CA ARG A 410 -21.11 1.81 7.14
C ARG A 410 -21.64 0.40 7.45
N ARG A 411 -20.88 -0.42 8.20
CA ARG A 411 -21.33 -1.72 8.69
C ARG A 411 -22.38 -1.62 9.80
N VAL A 412 -22.50 -0.47 10.45
CA VAL A 412 -23.48 -0.25 11.51
C VAL A 412 -24.66 0.54 10.95
N LEU A 413 -25.82 -0.09 10.96
CA LEU A 413 -27.08 0.47 10.52
C LEU A 413 -28.00 0.76 11.71
N ILE A 414 -28.88 1.75 11.57
CA ILE A 414 -29.88 2.13 12.56
C ILE A 414 -31.26 1.80 11.97
N ALA A 415 -31.98 0.90 12.62
CA ALA A 415 -33.34 0.52 12.28
C ALA A 415 -34.34 1.68 12.48
N PRO A 416 -35.55 1.62 11.89
CA PRO A 416 -36.58 2.64 12.10
C PRO A 416 -36.99 2.86 13.56
N ASP A 417 -36.82 1.85 14.43
CA ASP A 417 -37.07 1.92 15.87
C ASP A 417 -35.87 2.44 16.68
N GLY A 418 -34.75 2.74 16.01
CA GLY A 418 -33.50 3.21 16.61
C GLY A 418 -32.52 2.11 17.01
N ALA A 419 -32.87 0.82 16.85
CA ALA A 419 -31.95 -0.28 17.15
C ALA A 419 -30.72 -0.25 16.22
N ARG A 420 -29.56 -0.60 16.77
CA ARG A 420 -28.29 -0.63 16.02
C ARG A 420 -27.97 -2.06 15.61
N VAL A 421 -27.67 -2.27 14.32
CA VAL A 421 -27.29 -3.56 13.76
C VAL A 421 -25.90 -3.44 13.17
N ASP A 422 -24.94 -4.23 13.65
CA ASP A 422 -23.64 -4.41 12.97
C ASP A 422 -23.80 -5.56 11.96
N VAL A 423 -23.81 -5.22 10.67
CA VAL A 423 -24.02 -6.16 9.57
C VAL A 423 -22.96 -7.26 9.53
N ALA A 424 -21.71 -6.97 9.93
CA ALA A 424 -20.67 -7.99 9.96
C ALA A 424 -20.88 -8.99 11.12
N ALA A 425 -21.40 -8.52 12.26
CA ALA A 425 -21.77 -9.40 13.38
C ALA A 425 -22.99 -10.25 13.01
N LEU A 426 -24.03 -9.65 12.43
CA LEU A 426 -25.20 -10.36 11.93
C LEU A 426 -24.83 -11.42 10.89
N ALA A 427 -23.91 -11.10 9.96
CA ALA A 427 -23.42 -12.06 8.99
C ALA A 427 -22.74 -13.26 9.65
N ALA A 428 -21.99 -13.06 10.74
CA ALA A 428 -21.36 -14.14 11.49
C ALA A 428 -22.40 -15.01 12.22
N GLU A 429 -23.43 -14.40 12.81
CA GLU A 429 -24.56 -15.10 13.42
C GLU A 429 -25.28 -15.98 12.39
N VAL A 430 -25.65 -15.40 11.24
CA VAL A 430 -26.32 -16.10 10.14
C VAL A 430 -25.49 -17.27 9.60
N ALA A 431 -24.17 -17.08 9.43
CA ALA A 431 -23.25 -18.11 8.96
C ALA A 431 -23.15 -19.30 9.92
N THR A 432 -23.24 -19.05 11.23
CA THR A 432 -23.20 -20.10 12.27
C THR A 432 -24.57 -20.72 12.56
N GLY A 433 -25.65 -20.16 12.02
CA GLY A 433 -27.02 -20.61 12.25
C GLY A 433 -27.53 -20.30 13.67
N THR A 434 -26.93 -19.31 14.32
CA THR A 434 -27.40 -18.73 15.60
C THR A 434 -28.23 -17.49 15.34
#